data_AF-A0A0C3BPE9-F1
#
_entry.id   AF-A0A0C3BPE9-F1
#
_cell.length_a   1.000
_cell.length_b   1.000
_cell.length_c   1.000
_cell.angle_alpha   90.00
_cell.angle_beta   90.00
_cell.angle_gamma   90.00
#
_symmetry.space_group_name_H-M   'P 1'
#
loop_
_entity.id
_entity.type
_entity.pdbx_description
1 polymer ?
#
loop_
_entity_poly.entity_id
_entity_poly.type
_entity_poly.pdbx_seq_one_letter_code
_entity_poly.pdbx_strand_id
1 'polypeptide(L)' 'MGIHWSIAILSAIFTALGSSFPLREPGTPLKSRDDSPSVVDLGYATYQASTDPSTNITTFLSI' A
#
# COMPACT_ATOMS: atom_id res chain seq x y z
N MET A 1 10.04 34.56 18.90
CA MET A 1 10.93 33.51 18.36
C MET A 1 10.37 32.12 18.70
N GLY A 2 9.17 31.74 18.21
CA GLY A 2 8.50 30.49 18.65
C GLY A 2 7.78 29.73 17.53
N ILE A 3 7.18 30.47 16.59
CA ILE A 3 6.45 29.88 15.46
C ILE A 3 7.34 29.20 14.41
N HIS A 4 8.57 29.69 14.20
CA HIS A 4 9.48 29.15 13.18
C HIS A 4 9.89 27.70 13.47
N TRP A 5 10.11 27.38 14.75
CA TRP A 5 10.45 26.04 15.19
C TRP A 5 9.29 25.07 15.01
N SER A 6 8.06 25.51 15.30
CA SER A 6 6.86 24.67 15.13
C SER A 6 6.62 24.31 13.66
N ILE A 7 6.86 25.25 12.73
CA ILE A 7 6.70 25.02 11.30
C ILE A 7 7.74 24.00 10.80
N ALA A 8 9.00 24.15 11.21
CA ALA A 8 10.06 23.22 10.83
C ALA A 8 9.79 21.78 11.29
N ILE A 9 9.27 21.61 12.51
CA ILE A 9 8.91 20.30 13.06
C ILE A 9 7.75 19.67 12.27
N LEU A 10 6.71 20.46 11.96
CA LEU A 10 5.55 19.97 11.21
C LEU A 10 5.94 19.55 9.78
N SER A 11 6.82 20.31 9.13
CA SER A 11 7.35 19.97 7.80
C SER A 11 8.16 18.67 7.82
N ALA A 12 9.01 18.47 8.83
CA ALA A 12 9.81 17.24 8.94
C ALA A 12 8.92 15.99 9.09
N ILE A 13 7.85 16.08 9.88
CA ILE A 13 6.88 14.98 10.08
C ILE A 13 6.13 14.69 8.77
N PHE A 14 5.66 15.72 8.07
CA PHE A 14 4.93 15.56 6.81
C PHE A 14 5.80 14.94 5.71
N THR A 15 7.07 15.35 5.61
CA THR A 15 8.02 14.76 4.65
C THR A 15 8.35 13.30 4.98
N ALA A 16 8.45 12.92 6.26
CA ALA A 16 8.67 11.53 6.67
C ALA A 16 7.44 10.63 6.41
N LEU A 17 6.23 11.18 6.58
CA LEU A 17 5.00 10.45 6.29
C LEU A 17 4.78 10.29 4.77
N GLY A 18 5.14 11.32 3.99
CA GLY A 18 5.08 11.31 2.53
C GLY A 18 6.18 10.48 1.83
N SER A 19 7.29 10.17 2.51
CA SER A 19 8.35 9.28 1.97
C SER A 19 8.19 7.82 2.37
N SER A 20 7.25 7.50 3.28
CA SER A 20 6.96 6.13 3.72
C SER A 20 6.09 5.33 2.75
N PHE A 21 5.86 5.85 1.54
CA PHE A 21 5.38 5.02 0.44
C PHE A 21 6.59 4.24 -0.09
N PRO A 22 6.61 2.89 0.01
CA PRO A 22 7.67 2.13 -0.61
C PRO A 22 7.65 2.48 -2.10
N LEU A 23 8.76 3.05 -2.59
CA LEU A 23 9.03 3.21 -4.01
C LEU A 23 8.90 1.82 -4.63
N ARG A 24 7.73 1.56 -5.22
CA ARG A 24 7.48 0.32 -5.95
C ARG A 24 8.42 0.34 -7.14
N GLU A 25 9.53 -0.39 -7.02
CA GLU A 25 10.42 -0.67 -8.12
C GLU A 25 9.58 -1.20 -9.29
N PRO A 26 9.66 -0.61 -10.50
CA PRO A 26 9.11 -1.21 -11.69
C PRO A 26 10.03 -2.36 -12.11
N GLY A 27 10.15 -3.37 -11.26
CA GLY A 27 10.65 -4.66 -11.66
C GLY A 27 9.64 -5.24 -12.64
N THR A 28 10.10 -5.68 -13.80
CA THR A 28 9.42 -6.68 -14.59
C THR A 28 9.72 -8.05 -13.97
N PRO A 29 8.72 -8.70 -13.36
CA PRO A 29 8.69 -10.15 -13.43
C PRO A 29 7.45 -10.54 -14.23
N LEU A 30 7.68 -11.26 -15.31
CA LEU A 30 6.69 -12.21 -15.81
C LEU A 30 6.48 -13.27 -14.72
N LYS A 31 5.72 -12.92 -13.68
CA LYS A 31 5.28 -13.86 -12.67
C LYS A 31 4.17 -14.65 -13.34
N SER A 32 4.51 -15.87 -13.75
CA SER A 32 3.54 -16.95 -13.94
C SER A 32 2.47 -16.79 -12.86
N ARG A 33 1.21 -16.77 -13.29
CA ARG A 33 0.03 -16.54 -12.48
C ARG A 33 -0.07 -17.63 -11.43
N ASP A 34 0.67 -17.44 -10.35
CA ASP A 34 0.61 -18.24 -9.15
C ASP A 34 -0.80 -18.05 -8.58
N ASP A 35 -1.51 -19.14 -8.35
CA ASP A 35 -2.85 -19.22 -7.75
C ASP A 35 -2.84 -18.81 -6.26
N SER A 36 -1.88 -17.94 -5.90
CA SER A 36 -1.74 -17.40 -4.57
C SER A 36 -2.89 -16.43 -4.33
N PRO A 37 -3.71 -16.64 -3.28
CA PRO A 37 -4.80 -15.73 -2.98
C PRO A 37 -4.24 -14.33 -2.76
N SER A 38 -4.88 -13.34 -3.39
CA SER A 38 -4.48 -11.94 -3.25
C SER A 38 -4.81 -11.49 -1.83
N VAL A 39 -3.80 -11.25 -1.00
CA VAL A 39 -3.98 -10.82 0.39
C VAL A 39 -3.64 -9.33 0.51
N VAL A 40 -4.53 -8.55 1.13
CA VAL A 40 -4.34 -7.12 1.41
C VAL A 40 -4.39 -6.89 2.91
N ASP A 41 -3.30 -6.36 3.46
CA ASP A 41 -3.20 -5.97 4.86
C ASP A 41 -3.46 -4.47 5.01
N LEU A 42 -4.47 -4.11 5.81
CA LEU A 42 -4.83 -2.72 6.13
C LEU A 42 -4.22 -2.26 7.46
N GLY A 43 -3.40 -3.07 8.11
CA GLY A 43 -2.73 -2.77 9.38
C GLY A 43 -3.59 -2.99 10.63
N TYR A 44 -4.91 -3.07 10.48
CA TYR A 44 -5.85 -3.49 11.54
C TYR A 44 -6.62 -4.77 11.18
N ALA A 45 -6.60 -5.16 9.91
CA ALA A 45 -7.26 -6.35 9.39
C ALA A 45 -6.60 -6.79 8.09
N THR A 46 -6.58 -8.10 7.89
CA THR A 46 -6.07 -8.73 6.66
C THR A 46 -7.25 -9.30 5.89
N TYR A 47 -7.37 -8.91 4.63
CA TYR A 47 -8.43 -9.36 3.73
C TYR A 47 -7.87 -10.29 2.68
N GLN A 48 -8.51 -11.44 2.52
CA GLN A 48 -8.25 -12.34 1.41
C GLN A 48 -9.21 -11.99 0.27
N ALA A 49 -8.64 -11.75 -0.91
CA ALA A 49 -9.36 -11.47 -2.14
C ALA A 49 -9.44 -12.72 -3.02
N SER A 50 -10.48 -12.74 -3.85
CA SER A 50 -10.62 -13.67 -4.97
C SER A 50 -10.40 -12.91 -6.26
N THR A 51 -9.57 -13.44 -7.16
CA THR A 51 -9.32 -12.82 -8.47
C THR A 51 -9.89 -13.71 -9.56
N ASP A 52 -10.87 -13.19 -10.30
CA ASP A 52 -11.41 -13.87 -11.47
C ASP A 52 -10.41 -13.80 -12.65
N PRO A 53 -9.89 -14.93 -13.16
CA PRO A 53 -9.00 -14.94 -14.31
C PRO A 53 -9.60 -14.44 -15.61
N SER A 54 -10.90 -14.62 -15.81
CA SER A 54 -11.56 -14.28 -17.06
C SER A 54 -11.72 -12.78 -17.25
N THR A 55 -11.92 -12.05 -16.15
CA THR A 55 -12.18 -10.61 -16.15
C THR A 55 -11.05 -9.78 -15.56
N ASN A 56 -10.07 -10.44 -14.92
CA ASN A 56 -9.01 -9.80 -14.13
C ASN A 56 -9.56 -8.93 -12.97
N ILE A 57 -10.80 -9.15 -12.55
CA ILE A 57 -11.40 -8.41 -11.45
C ILE A 57 -11.02 -9.09 -10.14
N THR A 58 -10.56 -8.29 -9.17
CA THR A 58 -10.26 -8.75 -7.80
C THR A 58 -11.35 -8.26 -6.86
N THR A 59 -12.00 -9.17 -6.15
CA THR A 59 -13.09 -8.90 -5.22
C THR A 59 -12.68 -9.23 -3.79
N PHE A 60 -13.07 -8.36 -2.85
CA PHE A 60 -12.89 -8.54 -1.42
C PHE A 60 -14.28 -8.66 -0.79
N LEU A 61 -14.67 -9.88 -0.42
CA LEU A 61 -15.92 -10.11 0.31
C LEU A 61 -15.60 -10.33 1.79
N SER A 62 -16.25 -9.56 2.66
CA SER A 62 -16.28 -9.85 4.10
C SER A 62 -17.27 -10.99 4.32
N ILE A 63 -16.88 -11.98 5.13
CA ILE A 63 -17.81 -12.98 5.68
C ILE A 63 -18.46 -12.46 6.95
#